data_AF-A0A329S6H8-F1
#
_entry.id   AF-A0A329S6H8-F1
#
_cell.length_a   1.000
_cell.length_b   1.000
_cell.length_c   1.000
_cell.angle_alpha   90.00
_cell.angle_beta   90.00
_cell.angle_gamma   90.00
#
_symmetry.space_group_name_H-M   'P 1'
#
loop_
_entity.id
_entity.type
_entity.pdbx_description
1 polymer ?
#
loop_
_entity_poly.entity_id
_entity_poly.type
_entity_poly.pdbx_seq_one_letter_code
_entity_poly.pdbx_strand_id
1 'polypeptide(L)'
;MAEVEVFAMPSKAQAPPGTLVNQAMPRVPLWRRVEEKWDEIQIGRQGSYSVERLESLELYYKTTSKTRAVMVCLFTPLPALSTAVLLECLPLQPPSEGWTANWVFWIRLLLVHLILDFVVNSQMIRFIPGLNFTFGKILAVSVGVSSTFVGTGILAASTIGFPVPLMMQFAAIPNGVFALIMTLLVLGPVLIAKDSPFKVHFGRYNRFLFSFMILCGVFPIIKVLYEAVPAATKFIVVAILPIVKFAAKHFLILSLHELVDVMPVFVALSVDFMTTLFIAVCMSTSGSLTMTILIIAADFMQSWLEFREMRSNSRALMHLVNDRRSSKPRQVSLSVKIYSR
;
A
#
# COMPACT_ATOMS: atom_id res chain seq x y z
N MET A 1 16.45 -44.92 16.10
CA MET A 1 17.50 -44.67 15.10
C MET A 1 17.22 -43.33 14.45
N ALA A 2 18.26 -42.49 14.38
CA ALA A 2 18.34 -41.11 13.91
C ALA A 2 17.86 -40.04 14.90
N GLU A 3 18.76 -39.76 15.85
CA GLU A 3 18.78 -38.61 16.75
C GLU A 3 19.19 -37.32 16.02
N VAL A 4 18.70 -36.22 16.57
CA VAL A 4 18.94 -34.83 16.19
C VAL A 4 20.27 -34.37 16.80
N GLU A 5 21.29 -34.15 15.97
CA GLU A 5 22.55 -33.55 16.43
C GLU A 5 22.45 -32.02 16.48
N VAL A 6 22.53 -31.53 17.72
CA VAL A 6 22.71 -30.15 18.13
C VAL A 6 24.14 -29.72 17.80
N PHE A 7 24.33 -28.79 16.88
CA PHE A 7 25.65 -28.20 16.62
C PHE A 7 25.98 -27.17 17.70
N ALA A 8 26.93 -27.53 18.56
CA ALA A 8 27.49 -26.70 19.62
C ALA A 8 28.24 -25.47 19.06
N MET A 9 28.12 -24.34 19.76
CA MET A 9 28.95 -23.15 19.51
C MET A 9 30.42 -23.41 19.91
N PRO A 10 31.42 -22.96 19.14
CA PRO A 10 32.80 -22.99 19.58
C PRO A 10 33.09 -21.86 20.57
N SER A 11 33.80 -22.24 21.63
CA SER A 11 34.35 -21.43 22.72
C SER A 11 35.24 -20.26 22.23
N LYS A 12 35.24 -19.16 23.00
CA LYS A 12 36.08 -17.97 22.82
C LYS A 12 37.57 -18.34 22.80
N ALA A 13 38.18 -18.33 21.62
CA ALA A 13 39.63 -18.31 21.47
C ALA A 13 40.12 -16.85 21.51
N GLN A 14 41.04 -16.58 22.42
CA GLN A 14 41.65 -15.28 22.70
C GLN A 14 42.73 -14.99 21.64
N ALA A 15 42.59 -13.88 20.91
CA ALA A 15 43.52 -13.48 19.85
C ALA A 15 44.76 -12.74 20.42
N PRO A 16 45.97 -12.94 19.86
CA PRO A 16 47.20 -12.25 20.29
C PRO A 16 47.27 -10.78 19.82
N PRO A 17 48.07 -9.92 20.48
CA PRO A 17 48.06 -8.47 20.27
C PRO A 17 49.02 -8.02 19.14
N GLY A 18 48.56 -7.06 18.34
CA GLY A 18 49.31 -6.37 17.27
C GLY A 18 48.71 -6.70 15.89
N THR A 19 48.20 -5.77 15.08
CA THR A 19 48.68 -4.43 14.75
C THR A 19 47.46 -3.64 14.21
N LEU A 20 47.16 -2.46 14.77
CA LEU A 20 46.07 -1.61 14.26
C LEU A 20 46.46 -1.00 12.91
N VAL A 21 46.23 -1.74 11.83
CA VAL A 21 46.11 -1.14 10.50
C VAL A 21 44.76 -0.46 10.46
N ASN A 22 44.76 0.87 10.54
CA ASN A 22 43.62 1.73 10.23
C ASN A 22 43.20 1.51 8.77
N GLN A 23 42.43 0.45 8.51
CA GLN A 23 41.64 0.37 7.29
C GLN A 23 40.45 1.31 7.46
N ALA A 24 40.61 2.53 6.97
CA ALA A 24 39.48 3.41 6.72
C ALA A 24 38.49 2.64 5.82
N MET A 25 37.30 2.34 6.35
CA MET A 25 36.21 1.77 5.56
C MET A 25 36.03 2.60 4.28
N PRO A 26 35.99 1.99 3.09
CA PRO A 26 35.78 2.74 1.86
C PRO A 26 34.46 3.50 1.96
N ARG A 27 34.53 4.83 1.84
CA ARG A 27 33.35 5.70 1.80
C ARG A 27 32.57 5.36 0.53
N VAL A 28 31.56 4.51 0.67
CA VAL A 28 30.61 4.23 -0.41
C VAL A 28 30.05 5.57 -0.91
N PRO A 29 30.15 5.88 -2.22
CA PRO A 29 29.67 7.15 -2.75
C PRO A 29 28.17 7.28 -2.51
N LEU A 30 27.72 8.51 -2.22
CA LEU A 30 26.33 8.80 -1.84
C LEU A 30 25.34 8.29 -2.89
N TRP A 31 25.71 8.35 -4.18
CA TRP A 31 24.94 7.80 -5.30
C TRP A 31 24.74 6.28 -5.22
N ARG A 32 25.74 5.50 -4.79
CA ARG A 32 25.58 4.05 -4.57
C ARG A 32 24.68 3.74 -3.39
N ARG A 33 24.76 4.54 -2.31
CA ARG A 33 23.84 4.39 -1.17
C ARG A 33 22.41 4.77 -1.53
N VAL A 34 22.25 5.78 -2.40
CA VAL A 34 20.96 6.15 -2.97
C VAL A 34 20.46 5.06 -3.90
N GLU A 35 21.32 4.46 -4.72
CA GLU A 35 20.99 3.35 -5.63
C GLU A 35 20.64 2.07 -4.85
N GLU A 36 21.39 1.71 -3.81
CA GLU A 36 21.08 0.59 -2.91
C GLU A 36 19.76 0.81 -2.17
N LYS A 37 19.53 2.01 -1.64
CA LYS A 37 18.22 2.36 -1.05
C LYS A 37 17.11 2.39 -2.09
N TRP A 38 17.38 2.85 -3.30
CA TRP A 38 16.43 2.88 -4.41
C TRP A 38 16.05 1.46 -4.84
N ASP A 39 17.03 0.55 -4.90
CA ASP A 39 16.87 -0.88 -5.15
C ASP A 39 16.09 -1.58 -4.03
N GLU A 40 16.35 -1.23 -2.77
CA GLU A 40 15.56 -1.69 -1.62
C GLU A 40 14.15 -1.10 -1.58
N ILE A 41 13.86 -0.03 -2.32
CA ILE A 41 12.53 0.62 -2.34
C ILE A 41 11.68 0.13 -3.52
N GLN A 42 12.29 -0.42 -4.56
CA GLN A 42 11.55 -1.02 -5.67
C GLN A 42 10.79 -2.26 -5.22
N ILE A 43 9.46 -2.11 -5.16
CA ILE A 43 8.45 -3.15 -4.93
C ILE A 43 8.66 -4.35 -5.87
N GLY A 44 9.14 -4.09 -7.09
CA GLY A 44 9.45 -5.13 -8.08
C GLY A 44 10.64 -6.04 -7.73
N ARG A 45 11.46 -5.68 -6.74
CA ARG A 45 12.62 -6.47 -6.26
C ARG A 45 12.45 -6.98 -4.83
N GLN A 46 11.75 -6.24 -3.96
CA GLN A 46 11.57 -6.58 -2.54
C GLN A 46 10.54 -7.68 -2.26
N GLY A 47 9.76 -8.08 -3.26
CA GLY A 47 8.68 -9.02 -3.03
C GLY A 47 8.42 -9.89 -4.24
N SER A 48 8.93 -11.12 -4.20
CA SER A 48 8.59 -12.22 -5.09
C SER A 48 7.15 -12.12 -5.55
N TYR A 49 6.91 -11.88 -6.84
CA TYR A 49 5.68 -12.40 -7.43
C TYR A 49 5.68 -13.88 -7.08
N SER A 50 4.75 -14.30 -6.20
CA SER A 50 4.57 -15.72 -5.90
C SER A 50 4.62 -16.46 -7.24
N VAL A 51 5.54 -17.42 -7.35
CA VAL A 51 5.73 -18.19 -8.59
C VAL A 51 4.39 -18.82 -8.97
N GLU A 52 3.62 -19.21 -7.96
CA GLU A 52 2.26 -19.71 -8.09
C GLU A 52 1.31 -18.69 -8.73
N ARG A 53 1.41 -17.39 -8.40
CA ARG A 53 0.62 -16.34 -9.09
C ARG A 53 1.04 -16.14 -10.53
N LEU A 54 2.34 -16.15 -10.82
CA LEU A 54 2.83 -16.01 -12.19
C LEU A 54 2.43 -17.22 -13.04
N GLU A 55 2.58 -18.43 -12.49
CA GLU A 55 2.13 -19.67 -13.12
C GLU A 55 0.60 -19.68 -13.30
N SER A 56 -0.17 -19.20 -12.32
CA SER A 56 -1.62 -19.08 -12.44
C SER A 56 -2.04 -18.08 -13.52
N LEU A 57 -1.30 -16.97 -13.68
CA LEU A 57 -1.53 -15.98 -14.72
C LEU A 57 -1.17 -16.55 -16.10
N GLU A 58 -0.06 -17.27 -16.20
CA GLU A 58 0.35 -17.94 -17.43
C GLU A 58 -0.66 -19.02 -17.83
N LEU A 59 -1.12 -19.81 -16.86
CA LEU A 59 -2.17 -20.81 -17.06
C LEU A 59 -3.47 -20.13 -17.51
N TYR A 60 -3.86 -19.04 -16.85
CA TYR A 60 -5.04 -18.26 -17.23
C TYR A 60 -4.91 -17.73 -18.66
N TYR A 61 -3.77 -17.15 -19.02
CA TYR A 61 -3.50 -16.65 -20.37
C TYR A 61 -3.54 -17.75 -21.43
N LYS A 62 -3.03 -18.94 -21.13
CA LYS A 62 -3.04 -20.11 -22.04
C LYS A 62 -4.42 -20.75 -22.19
N THR A 63 -5.24 -20.72 -21.15
CA THR A 63 -6.55 -21.41 -21.11
C THR A 63 -7.74 -20.51 -21.43
N THR A 64 -7.59 -19.20 -21.29
CA THR A 64 -8.70 -18.24 -21.37
C THR A 64 -8.69 -17.48 -22.70
N SER A 65 -9.86 -17.30 -23.31
CA SER A 65 -10.01 -16.48 -24.51
C SER A 65 -9.69 -15.01 -24.23
N LYS A 66 -9.12 -14.30 -25.22
CA LYS A 66 -8.81 -12.87 -25.13
C LYS A 66 -10.05 -12.03 -24.80
N THR A 67 -11.23 -12.43 -25.31
CA THR A 67 -12.52 -11.81 -25.01
C THR A 67 -12.87 -11.88 -23.53
N ARG A 68 -12.67 -13.03 -22.87
CA ARG A 68 -12.90 -13.16 -21.43
C ARG A 68 -11.93 -12.29 -20.63
N ALA A 69 -10.67 -12.22 -21.01
CA ALA A 69 -9.71 -11.34 -20.34
C ALA A 69 -10.12 -9.85 -20.43
N VAL A 70 -10.51 -9.39 -21.62
CA VAL A 70 -11.01 -8.01 -21.83
C VAL A 70 -12.29 -7.76 -21.02
N MET A 71 -13.26 -8.68 -21.05
CA MET A 71 -14.50 -8.55 -20.29
C MET A 71 -14.24 -8.46 -18.78
N VAL A 72 -13.31 -9.26 -18.24
CA VAL A 72 -12.93 -9.17 -16.82
C VAL A 72 -12.38 -7.79 -16.50
N CYS A 73 -11.48 -7.24 -17.32
CA CYS A 73 -10.95 -5.89 -17.10
C CYS A 73 -12.03 -4.80 -17.14
N LEU A 74 -12.99 -4.91 -18.07
CA LEU A 74 -14.06 -3.92 -18.22
C LEU A 74 -15.12 -4.02 -17.12
N PHE A 75 -15.49 -5.24 -16.71
CA PHE A 75 -16.58 -5.46 -15.76
C PHE A 75 -16.14 -5.43 -14.29
N THR A 76 -14.85 -5.68 -13.99
CA THR A 76 -14.34 -5.58 -12.61
C THR A 76 -14.59 -4.22 -11.95
N PRO A 77 -14.38 -3.06 -12.60
CA PRO A 77 -14.65 -1.76 -11.97
C PRO A 77 -16.12 -1.35 -11.96
N LEU A 78 -16.99 -1.96 -12.78
CA LEU A 78 -18.38 -1.51 -12.94
C LEU A 78 -19.19 -1.49 -11.64
N PRO A 79 -19.13 -2.50 -10.73
CA PRO A 79 -19.87 -2.44 -9.48
C PRO A 79 -19.45 -1.26 -8.61
N ALA A 80 -18.15 -0.98 -8.52
CA ALA A 80 -17.62 0.14 -7.75
C ALA A 80 -18.04 1.49 -8.36
N LEU A 81 -17.91 1.63 -9.68
CA LEU A 81 -18.32 2.85 -10.40
C LEU A 81 -19.83 3.09 -10.31
N SER A 82 -20.63 2.04 -10.49
CA SER A 82 -22.10 2.14 -10.39
C SER A 82 -22.50 2.57 -8.98
N THR A 83 -21.88 2.00 -7.95
CA THR A 83 -22.14 2.38 -6.56
C THR A 83 -21.76 3.84 -6.30
N ALA A 84 -20.62 4.29 -6.82
CA ALA A 84 -20.21 5.69 -6.72
C ALA A 84 -21.23 6.62 -7.38
N VAL A 85 -21.66 6.32 -8.62
CA VAL A 85 -22.68 7.10 -9.33
C VAL A 85 -24.01 7.15 -8.57
N LEU A 86 -24.48 6.00 -8.06
CA LEU A 86 -25.72 5.94 -7.27
C LEU A 86 -25.65 6.82 -6.02
N LEU A 87 -24.50 6.87 -5.36
CA LEU A 87 -24.28 7.75 -4.20
C LEU A 87 -24.19 9.23 -4.59
N GLU A 88 -23.66 9.56 -5.77
CA GLU A 88 -23.64 10.92 -6.32
C GLU A 88 -25.05 11.41 -6.72
N CYS A 89 -25.97 10.50 -7.05
CA CYS A 89 -27.34 10.84 -7.37
C CYS A 89 -28.17 11.30 -6.16
N LEU A 90 -27.67 11.16 -4.93
CA LEU A 90 -28.34 11.64 -3.73
C LEU A 90 -28.24 13.17 -3.65
N PRO A 91 -29.38 13.90 -3.62
CA PRO A 91 -29.38 15.35 -3.71
C PRO A 91 -28.76 15.99 -2.45
N LEU A 92 -27.89 16.98 -2.67
CA LEU A 92 -27.29 17.78 -1.61
C LEU A 92 -27.89 19.19 -1.64
N GLN A 93 -28.11 19.78 -0.46
CA GLN A 93 -28.55 21.16 -0.34
C GLN A 93 -27.32 22.10 -0.33
N PRO A 94 -27.52 23.40 -0.55
CA PRO A 94 -26.45 24.38 -0.40
C PRO A 94 -25.79 24.28 0.98
N PRO A 95 -24.44 24.33 1.08
CA PRO A 95 -23.76 24.26 2.37
C PRO A 95 -24.13 25.40 3.33
N SER A 96 -24.60 26.53 2.81
CA SER A 96 -25.08 27.67 3.60
C SER A 96 -26.31 27.37 4.47
N GLU A 97 -27.09 26.33 4.14
CA GLU A 97 -28.26 25.92 4.93
C GLU A 97 -27.89 25.14 6.20
N GLY A 98 -26.60 24.85 6.38
CA GLY A 98 -26.08 24.20 7.57
C GLY A 98 -26.21 22.68 7.55
N TRP A 99 -25.67 22.04 8.60
CA TRP A 99 -25.52 20.59 8.68
C TRP A 99 -26.83 19.83 8.91
N THR A 100 -27.83 20.48 9.52
CA THR A 100 -29.15 19.88 9.80
C THR A 100 -30.01 19.79 8.54
N ALA A 101 -30.00 20.85 7.71
CA ALA A 101 -30.67 20.85 6.41
C ALA A 101 -30.04 19.83 5.45
N ASN A 102 -28.73 19.63 5.56
CA ASN A 102 -27.96 18.67 4.76
C ASN A 102 -27.98 17.24 5.35
N TRP A 103 -29.13 16.73 5.78
CA TRP A 103 -29.22 15.36 6.34
C TRP A 103 -28.84 14.25 5.34
N VAL A 104 -29.12 14.45 4.05
CA VAL A 104 -28.76 13.51 2.97
C VAL A 104 -27.25 13.36 2.82
N PHE A 105 -26.48 14.41 3.08
CA PHE A 105 -25.02 14.36 3.09
C PHE A 105 -24.50 13.33 4.11
N TRP A 106 -25.08 13.29 5.31
CA TRP A 106 -24.66 12.36 6.36
C TRP A 106 -25.01 10.91 6.01
N ILE A 107 -26.16 10.67 5.37
CA ILE A 107 -26.52 9.34 4.86
C ILE A 107 -25.54 8.89 3.78
N ARG A 108 -25.25 9.77 2.82
CA ARG A 108 -24.28 9.49 1.77
C ARG A 108 -22.90 9.18 2.36
N LEU A 109 -22.44 9.98 3.32
CA LEU A 109 -21.17 9.78 4.00
C LEU A 109 -21.13 8.45 4.76
N LEU A 110 -22.23 8.08 5.43
CA LEU A 110 -22.39 6.80 6.13
C LEU A 110 -22.30 5.62 5.17
N LEU A 111 -23.01 5.66 4.04
CA LEU A 111 -23.01 4.59 3.06
C LEU A 111 -21.62 4.39 2.43
N VAL A 112 -20.93 5.47 2.07
CA VAL A 112 -19.55 5.41 1.57
C VAL A 112 -18.65 4.73 2.59
N HIS A 113 -18.68 5.17 3.86
CA HIS A 113 -17.82 4.60 4.89
C HIS A 113 -18.19 3.15 5.21
N LEU A 114 -19.47 2.80 5.20
CA LEU A 114 -19.91 1.43 5.45
C LEU A 114 -19.33 0.46 4.41
N ILE A 115 -19.35 0.83 3.14
CA ILE A 115 -18.77 0.03 2.05
C ILE A 115 -17.26 -0.08 2.22
N LEU A 116 -16.57 1.04 2.48
CA LEU A 116 -15.12 1.06 2.66
C LEU A 116 -14.69 0.22 3.86
N ASP A 117 -15.33 0.42 5.01
CA ASP A 117 -15.04 -0.31 6.25
C ASP A 117 -15.33 -1.80 6.05
N PHE A 118 -16.41 -2.18 5.35
CA PHE A 118 -16.69 -3.58 5.02
C PHE A 118 -15.56 -4.20 4.19
N VAL A 119 -15.12 -3.52 3.13
CA VAL A 119 -14.01 -3.99 2.29
C VAL A 119 -12.73 -4.12 3.11
N VAL A 120 -12.37 -3.11 3.89
CA VAL A 120 -11.15 -3.11 4.72
C VAL A 120 -11.18 -4.21 5.77
N ASN A 121 -12.30 -4.37 6.48
CA ASN A 121 -12.45 -5.43 7.48
C ASN A 121 -12.45 -6.82 6.83
N SER A 122 -13.06 -7.00 5.66
CA SER A 122 -13.01 -8.28 4.94
C SER A 122 -11.58 -8.74 4.60
N GLN A 123 -10.63 -7.80 4.45
CA GLN A 123 -9.23 -8.14 4.24
C GLN A 123 -8.57 -8.73 5.49
N MET A 124 -9.06 -8.46 6.71
CA MET A 124 -8.41 -8.91 7.95
C MET A 124 -8.22 -10.44 8.01
N ILE A 125 -9.13 -11.22 7.40
CA ILE A 125 -9.01 -12.69 7.30
C ILE A 125 -7.72 -13.10 6.56
N ARG A 126 -7.27 -12.28 5.58
CA ARG A 126 -6.02 -12.53 4.86
C ARG A 126 -4.79 -12.25 5.71
N PHE A 127 -4.90 -11.37 6.71
CA PHE A 127 -3.81 -11.00 7.61
C PHE A 127 -3.70 -11.96 8.80
N ILE A 128 -4.82 -12.57 9.21
CA ILE A 128 -4.92 -13.39 10.43
C ILE A 128 -5.51 -14.77 10.06
N PRO A 129 -4.66 -15.74 9.68
CA PRO A 129 -5.11 -17.10 9.37
C PRO A 129 -5.82 -17.74 10.57
N GLY A 130 -6.93 -18.44 10.32
CA GLY A 130 -7.69 -19.15 11.35
C GLY A 130 -8.63 -18.27 12.19
N LEU A 131 -8.71 -16.97 11.93
CA LEU A 131 -9.66 -16.08 12.60
C LEU A 131 -11.09 -16.35 12.12
N ASN A 132 -11.99 -16.65 13.06
CA ASN A 132 -13.42 -16.76 12.77
C ASN A 132 -14.07 -15.36 12.66
N PHE A 133 -13.88 -14.72 11.51
CA PHE A 133 -14.45 -13.43 11.18
C PHE A 133 -15.59 -13.56 10.15
N THR A 134 -16.73 -14.07 10.62
CA THR A 134 -17.94 -14.24 9.79
C THR A 134 -18.45 -12.91 9.20
N PHE A 135 -19.22 -12.99 8.11
CA PHE A 135 -19.89 -11.84 7.49
C PHE A 135 -20.63 -10.94 8.49
N GLY A 136 -21.40 -11.53 9.42
CA GLY A 136 -22.15 -10.74 10.41
C GLY A 136 -21.25 -9.94 11.35
N LYS A 137 -20.08 -10.49 11.73
CA LYS A 137 -19.08 -9.78 12.54
C LYS A 137 -18.41 -8.66 11.73
N ILE A 138 -18.08 -8.90 10.47
CA ILE A 138 -17.53 -7.87 9.57
C ILE A 138 -18.52 -6.71 9.47
N LEU A 139 -19.79 -7.02 9.18
CA LEU A 139 -20.83 -6.01 9.07
C LEU A 139 -21.03 -5.23 10.38
N ALA A 140 -21.03 -5.92 11.53
CA ALA A 140 -21.18 -5.27 12.84
C ALA A 140 -20.02 -4.30 13.12
N VAL A 141 -18.77 -4.70 12.86
CA VAL A 141 -17.61 -3.80 12.99
C VAL A 141 -17.75 -2.61 12.05
N SER A 142 -18.06 -2.85 10.76
CA SER A 142 -18.20 -1.78 9.77
C SER A 142 -19.29 -0.77 10.15
N VAL A 143 -20.47 -1.22 10.55
CA VAL A 143 -21.55 -0.33 11.00
C VAL A 143 -21.10 0.51 12.21
N GLY A 144 -20.44 -0.10 13.19
CA GLY A 144 -19.94 0.60 14.37
C GLY A 144 -18.91 1.68 14.03
N VAL A 145 -17.94 1.35 13.18
CA VAL A 145 -16.87 2.27 12.75
C VAL A 145 -17.44 3.41 11.93
N SER A 146 -18.24 3.13 10.89
CA SER A 146 -18.82 4.16 10.03
C SER A 146 -19.77 5.08 10.78
N SER A 147 -20.56 4.55 11.71
CA SER A 147 -21.46 5.38 12.55
C SER A 147 -20.65 6.34 13.43
N THR A 148 -19.52 5.88 13.97
CA THR A 148 -18.67 6.73 14.81
C THR A 148 -17.93 7.79 13.99
N PHE A 149 -17.51 7.45 12.77
CA PHE A 149 -16.94 8.40 11.81
C PHE A 149 -17.93 9.53 11.51
N VAL A 150 -19.16 9.18 11.14
CA VAL A 150 -20.23 10.16 10.83
C VAL A 150 -20.61 10.96 12.07
N GLY A 151 -20.74 10.32 13.23
CA GLY A 151 -21.03 11.00 14.50
C GLY A 151 -19.96 12.03 14.86
N THR A 152 -18.67 11.70 14.65
CA THR A 152 -17.56 12.66 14.83
C THR A 152 -17.69 13.83 13.86
N GLY A 153 -18.05 13.57 12.60
CA GLY A 153 -18.30 14.61 11.60
C GLY A 153 -19.46 15.53 11.96
N ILE A 154 -20.57 14.99 12.46
CA ILE A 154 -21.73 15.76 12.92
C ILE A 154 -21.36 16.62 14.13
N LEU A 155 -20.62 16.06 15.09
CA LEU A 155 -20.14 16.80 16.25
C LEU A 155 -19.24 17.97 15.83
N ALA A 156 -18.31 17.73 14.90
CA ALA A 156 -17.47 18.76 14.32
C ALA A 156 -18.29 19.84 13.59
N ALA A 157 -19.32 19.44 12.83
CA ALA A 157 -20.19 20.37 12.13
C ALA A 157 -21.01 21.24 13.08
N SER A 158 -21.45 20.68 14.21
CA SER A 158 -22.19 21.41 15.24
C SER A 158 -21.33 22.40 16.04
N THR A 159 -20.01 22.16 16.13
CA THR A 159 -19.09 22.97 16.95
C THR A 159 -18.27 23.97 16.13
N ILE A 160 -17.78 23.57 14.96
CA ILE A 160 -16.92 24.37 14.08
C ILE A 160 -17.74 25.07 12.99
N GLY A 161 -18.87 24.49 12.58
CA GLY A 161 -19.70 24.94 11.47
C GLY A 161 -19.63 24.03 10.25
N PHE A 162 -20.56 24.22 9.31
CA PHE A 162 -20.69 23.42 8.10
C PHE A 162 -20.40 24.27 6.85
N PRO A 163 -19.61 23.77 5.88
CA PRO A 163 -18.94 22.47 5.83
C PRO A 163 -17.72 22.39 6.74
N VAL A 164 -17.48 21.22 7.34
CA VAL A 164 -16.34 21.01 8.26
C VAL A 164 -15.02 21.07 7.50
N PRO A 165 -14.08 21.97 7.86
CA PRO A 165 -12.76 22.02 7.25
C PRO A 165 -12.03 20.69 7.43
N LEU A 166 -11.48 20.15 6.34
CA LEU A 166 -10.73 18.88 6.35
C LEU A 166 -11.49 17.74 7.06
N MET A 167 -12.81 17.65 6.88
CA MET A 167 -13.68 16.66 7.55
C MET A 167 -13.13 15.24 7.51
N MET A 168 -12.60 14.81 6.36
CA MET A 168 -12.01 13.48 6.20
C MET A 168 -10.85 13.25 7.18
N GLN A 169 -10.00 14.26 7.41
CA GLN A 169 -8.88 14.14 8.33
C GLN A 169 -9.33 14.25 9.79
N PHE A 170 -10.26 15.16 10.06
CA PHE A 170 -10.79 15.38 11.40
C PHE A 170 -11.50 14.13 11.95
N ALA A 171 -12.32 13.47 11.12
CA ALA A 171 -13.01 12.25 11.48
C ALA A 171 -12.13 10.98 11.38
N ALA A 172 -11.14 10.95 10.49
CA ALA A 172 -10.26 9.78 10.33
C ALA A 172 -9.35 9.52 11.54
N ILE A 173 -8.89 10.57 12.23
CA ILE A 173 -7.97 10.41 13.38
C ILE A 173 -8.63 9.62 14.51
N PRO A 174 -9.84 9.97 15.00
CA PRO A 174 -10.56 9.15 15.97
C PRO A 174 -10.97 7.78 15.40
N ASN A 175 -11.25 7.70 14.10
CA ASN A 175 -11.73 6.48 13.46
C ASN A 175 -10.79 5.28 13.64
N GLY A 176 -9.47 5.49 13.60
CA GLY A 176 -8.51 4.40 13.84
C GLY A 176 -8.63 3.79 15.23
N VAL A 177 -8.89 4.63 16.25
CA VAL A 177 -9.12 4.18 17.63
C VAL A 177 -10.46 3.46 17.74
N PHE A 178 -11.51 4.00 17.14
CA PHE A 178 -12.83 3.36 17.13
C PHE A 178 -12.83 2.04 16.38
N ALA A 179 -12.08 1.92 15.28
CA ALA A 179 -11.89 0.67 14.56
C ALA A 179 -11.26 -0.40 15.44
N LEU A 180 -10.23 -0.07 16.21
CA LEU A 180 -9.62 -0.98 17.17
C LEU A 180 -10.63 -1.40 18.24
N ILE A 181 -11.34 -0.44 18.85
CA ILE A 181 -12.32 -0.70 19.91
C ILE A 181 -13.45 -1.60 19.39
N MET A 182 -14.07 -1.27 18.26
CA MET A 182 -15.16 -2.05 17.67
C MET A 182 -14.72 -3.46 17.29
N THR A 183 -13.51 -3.61 16.76
CA THR A 183 -12.96 -4.92 16.44
C THR A 183 -12.76 -5.76 17.70
N LEU A 184 -12.26 -5.18 18.79
CA LEU A 184 -12.11 -5.87 20.07
C LEU A 184 -13.45 -6.19 20.73
N LEU A 185 -14.47 -5.34 20.58
CA LEU A 185 -15.81 -5.60 21.09
C LEU A 185 -16.47 -6.79 20.37
N VAL A 186 -16.29 -6.91 19.05
CA VAL A 186 -16.94 -7.95 18.24
C VAL A 186 -16.18 -9.29 18.26
N LEU A 187 -14.84 -9.25 18.23
CA LEU A 187 -14.00 -10.47 18.18
C LEU A 187 -13.44 -10.85 19.55
N GLY A 188 -13.55 -9.98 20.55
CA GLY A 188 -13.12 -10.21 21.91
C GLY A 188 -11.63 -9.90 22.17
N PRO A 189 -11.20 -10.02 23.43
CA PRO A 189 -9.83 -9.72 23.86
C PRO A 189 -8.80 -10.74 23.35
N VAL A 190 -9.25 -11.83 22.72
CA VAL A 190 -8.37 -12.86 22.13
C VAL A 190 -7.38 -12.28 21.13
N LEU A 191 -7.68 -11.13 20.52
CA LEU A 191 -6.77 -10.47 19.57
C LEU A 191 -5.59 -9.75 20.25
N ILE A 192 -5.66 -9.48 21.56
CA ILE A 192 -4.63 -8.75 22.31
C ILE A 192 -4.06 -9.54 23.50
N ALA A 193 -4.68 -10.66 23.86
CA ALA A 193 -4.24 -11.53 24.93
C ALA A 193 -2.78 -11.99 24.72
N LYS A 194 -2.00 -12.01 25.81
CA LYS A 194 -0.55 -12.25 25.79
C LYS A 194 -0.18 -13.59 25.14
N ASP A 195 -0.99 -14.61 25.39
CA ASP A 195 -0.75 -15.99 24.94
C ASP A 195 -1.51 -16.33 23.64
N SER A 196 -2.11 -15.33 22.99
CA SER A 196 -2.88 -15.56 21.76
C SER A 196 -1.99 -15.68 20.54
N PRO A 197 -2.20 -16.71 19.68
CA PRO A 197 -1.51 -16.83 18.41
C PRO A 197 -1.88 -15.70 17.44
N PHE A 198 -3.03 -15.04 17.62
CA PHE A 198 -3.52 -13.99 16.73
C PHE A 198 -2.90 -12.62 17.00
N LYS A 199 -2.31 -12.41 18.18
CA LYS A 199 -1.83 -11.09 18.62
C LYS A 199 -0.81 -10.47 17.66
N VAL A 200 0.15 -11.28 17.21
CA VAL A 200 1.20 -10.84 16.30
C VAL A 200 0.61 -10.43 14.95
N HIS A 201 -0.28 -11.26 14.39
CA HIS A 201 -0.98 -10.98 13.13
C HIS A 201 -1.91 -9.76 13.22
N PHE A 202 -2.63 -9.62 14.34
CA PHE A 202 -3.49 -8.46 14.59
C PHE A 202 -2.69 -7.16 14.75
N GLY A 203 -1.56 -7.19 15.46
CA GLY A 203 -0.67 -6.03 15.57
C GLY A 203 -0.12 -5.58 14.21
N ARG A 204 0.22 -6.54 13.33
CA ARG A 204 0.66 -6.26 11.95
C ARG A 204 -0.44 -5.61 11.11
N TYR A 205 -1.66 -6.14 11.18
CA TYR A 205 -2.82 -5.56 10.50
C TYR A 205 -3.10 -4.12 10.97
N ASN A 206 -3.11 -3.88 12.28
CA ASN A 206 -3.31 -2.52 12.81
C ASN A 206 -2.21 -1.56 12.38
N ARG A 207 -0.94 -1.98 12.40
CA ARG A 207 0.18 -1.17 11.89
C ARG A 207 -0.05 -0.79 10.43
N PHE A 208 -0.45 -1.75 9.60
CA PHE A 208 -0.81 -1.48 8.20
C PHE A 208 -1.97 -0.48 8.09
N LEU A 209 -3.07 -0.69 8.84
CA LEU A 209 -4.22 0.23 8.83
C LEU A 209 -3.83 1.66 9.21
N PHE A 210 -3.07 1.84 10.29
CA PHE A 210 -2.61 3.16 10.70
C PHE A 210 -1.72 3.81 9.63
N SER A 211 -0.81 3.06 9.03
CA SER A 211 0.03 3.56 7.94
C SER A 211 -0.81 3.97 6.72
N PHE A 212 -1.83 3.18 6.36
CA PHE A 212 -2.75 3.52 5.28
C PHE A 212 -3.54 4.80 5.58
N MET A 213 -4.06 4.95 6.80
CA MET A 213 -4.78 6.16 7.22
C MET A 213 -3.90 7.41 7.20
N ILE A 214 -2.64 7.29 7.64
CA ILE A 214 -1.65 8.38 7.55
C ILE A 214 -1.45 8.78 6.09
N LEU A 215 -1.27 7.80 5.19
CA LEU A 215 -1.08 8.06 3.76
C LEU A 215 -2.27 8.79 3.14
N CYS A 216 -3.50 8.37 3.46
CA CYS A 216 -4.70 9.05 2.99
C CYS A 216 -4.74 10.53 3.40
N GLY A 217 -4.18 10.87 4.57
CA GLY A 217 -4.11 12.25 5.06
C GLY A 217 -3.04 13.13 4.41
N VAL A 218 -2.00 12.55 3.80
CA VAL A 218 -0.90 13.31 3.19
C VAL A 218 -1.38 14.12 1.97
N PHE A 219 -2.19 13.53 1.09
CA PHE A 219 -2.60 14.17 -0.17
C PHE A 219 -3.49 15.41 0.03
N PRO A 220 -4.50 15.42 0.92
CA PRO A 220 -5.26 16.62 1.25
C PRO A 220 -4.39 17.77 1.77
N ILE A 221 -3.37 17.47 2.58
CA ILE A 221 -2.45 18.50 3.10
C ILE A 221 -1.64 19.13 1.96
N ILE A 222 -1.17 18.30 1.02
CA ILE A 222 -0.46 18.79 -0.18
C ILE A 222 -1.39 19.64 -1.04
N LYS A 223 -2.69 19.30 -1.11
CA LYS A 223 -3.68 20.11 -1.84
C LYS A 223 -3.83 21.50 -1.24
N VAL A 224 -3.97 21.59 0.09
CA VAL A 224 -4.03 22.87 0.79
C VAL A 224 -2.75 23.68 0.55
N LEU A 225 -1.58 23.03 0.60
CA LEU A 225 -0.31 23.68 0.30
C LEU A 225 -0.26 24.18 -1.15
N TYR A 226 -0.76 23.39 -2.12
CA TYR A 226 -0.81 23.77 -3.53
C TYR A 226 -1.70 24.99 -3.78
N GLU A 227 -2.83 25.08 -3.09
CA GLU A 227 -3.76 26.21 -3.17
C GLU A 227 -3.23 27.47 -2.46
N ALA A 228 -2.47 27.30 -1.38
CA ALA A 228 -1.90 28.41 -0.61
C ALA A 228 -0.71 29.11 -1.31
N VAL A 229 -0.07 28.46 -2.29
CA VAL A 229 1.16 28.94 -2.94
C VAL A 229 0.83 29.81 -4.17
N PRO A 230 1.55 30.95 -4.38
CA PRO A 230 1.37 31.79 -5.57
C PRO A 230 1.54 31.02 -6.89
N ALA A 231 0.84 31.44 -7.95
CA ALA A 231 0.87 30.76 -9.25
C ALA A 231 2.30 30.55 -9.81
N ALA A 232 3.20 31.51 -9.57
CA ALA A 232 4.59 31.46 -10.00
C ALA A 232 5.39 30.31 -9.36
N THR A 233 5.02 29.82 -8.17
CA THR A 233 5.77 28.81 -7.41
C THR A 233 5.04 27.46 -7.31
N LYS A 234 3.84 27.33 -7.92
CA LYS A 234 3.09 26.06 -7.98
C LYS A 234 3.89 24.90 -8.59
N PHE A 235 4.82 25.19 -9.50
CA PHE A 235 5.70 24.18 -10.09
C PHE A 235 6.60 23.48 -9.04
N ILE A 236 6.95 24.17 -7.95
CA ILE A 236 7.76 23.60 -6.85
C ILE A 236 6.95 22.51 -6.12
N VAL A 237 5.67 22.76 -5.87
CA VAL A 237 4.78 21.78 -5.23
C VAL A 237 4.60 20.55 -6.11
N VAL A 238 4.49 20.74 -7.44
CA VAL A 238 4.47 19.63 -8.41
C VAL A 238 5.79 18.85 -8.39
N ALA A 239 6.94 19.54 -8.30
CA ALA A 239 8.26 18.89 -8.21
C ALA A 239 8.48 18.12 -6.90
N ILE A 240 7.72 18.43 -5.84
CA ILE A 240 7.75 17.69 -4.56
C ILE A 240 6.93 16.39 -4.66
N LEU A 241 5.96 16.29 -5.56
CA LEU A 241 5.08 15.11 -5.67
C LEU A 241 5.83 13.79 -5.89
N PRO A 242 6.84 13.70 -6.77
CA PRO A 242 7.62 12.47 -6.93
C PRO A 242 8.34 12.06 -5.63
N ILE A 243 8.81 13.02 -4.84
CA ILE A 243 9.48 12.78 -3.56
C ILE A 243 8.48 12.25 -2.54
N VAL A 244 7.30 12.88 -2.45
CA VAL A 244 6.21 12.41 -1.57
C VAL A 244 5.75 11.01 -1.98
N LYS A 245 5.52 10.80 -3.27
CA LYS A 245 5.12 9.51 -3.83
C LYS A 245 6.14 8.43 -3.46
N PHE A 246 7.43 8.74 -3.60
CA PHE A 246 8.50 7.82 -3.23
C PHE A 246 8.51 7.51 -1.72
N ALA A 247 8.42 8.54 -0.87
CA ALA A 247 8.35 8.37 0.58
C ALA A 247 7.13 7.55 1.01
N ALA A 248 5.98 7.78 0.37
CA ALA A 248 4.74 7.06 0.60
C ALA A 248 4.84 5.58 0.21
N LYS A 249 5.45 5.26 -0.96
CA LYS A 249 5.72 3.87 -1.37
C LYS A 249 6.58 3.17 -0.32
N HIS A 250 7.69 3.80 0.08
CA HIS A 250 8.58 3.23 1.07
C HIS A 250 7.89 2.98 2.41
N PHE A 251 7.12 3.96 2.90
CA PHE A 251 6.40 3.86 4.16
C PHE A 251 5.38 2.70 4.18
N LEU A 252 4.64 2.50 3.08
CA LEU A 252 3.72 1.37 2.97
C LEU A 252 4.44 0.02 2.86
N ILE A 253 5.54 -0.06 2.11
CA ILE A 253 6.35 -1.30 1.99
C ILE A 253 6.83 -1.77 3.36
N LEU A 254 7.35 -0.86 4.19
CA LEU A 254 7.76 -1.18 5.56
C LEU A 254 6.62 -1.74 6.41
N SER A 255 5.40 -1.27 6.17
CA SER A 255 4.21 -1.72 6.88
C SER A 255 3.72 -3.08 6.38
N LEU A 256 3.99 -3.40 5.11
CA LEU A 256 3.51 -4.57 4.36
C LEU A 256 4.58 -5.65 4.11
N HIS A 257 5.80 -5.50 4.63
CA HIS A 257 6.96 -6.35 4.33
C HIS A 257 6.69 -7.87 4.46
N GLU A 258 5.83 -8.28 5.40
CA GLU A 258 5.51 -9.69 5.63
C GLU A 258 4.33 -10.21 4.79
N LEU A 259 3.73 -9.36 3.96
CA LEU A 259 2.58 -9.63 3.09
C LEU A 259 2.95 -9.38 1.64
N VAL A 260 4.06 -9.99 1.25
CA VAL A 260 4.74 -9.84 -0.03
C VAL A 260 3.79 -9.94 -1.23
N ASP A 261 2.81 -10.85 -1.19
CA ASP A 261 1.89 -11.07 -2.31
C ASP A 261 0.87 -9.95 -2.54
N VAL A 262 0.42 -9.28 -1.48
CA VAL A 262 -0.60 -8.22 -1.59
C VAL A 262 0.02 -6.83 -1.58
N MET A 263 1.28 -6.71 -1.16
CA MET A 263 2.00 -5.44 -1.09
C MET A 263 1.95 -4.63 -2.39
N PRO A 264 2.25 -5.18 -3.59
CA PRO A 264 2.21 -4.40 -4.83
C PRO A 264 0.82 -3.83 -5.12
N VAL A 265 -0.23 -4.60 -4.82
CA VAL A 265 -1.62 -4.19 -5.05
C VAL A 265 -1.99 -3.01 -4.15
N PHE A 266 -1.67 -3.10 -2.85
CA PHE A 266 -1.95 -2.02 -1.92
C PHE A 266 -1.15 -0.76 -2.23
N VAL A 267 0.13 -0.88 -2.59
CA VAL A 267 0.93 0.31 -2.92
C VAL A 267 0.42 0.97 -4.20
N ALA A 268 0.06 0.20 -5.23
CA ALA A 268 -0.52 0.74 -6.46
C ALA A 268 -1.88 1.42 -6.22
N LEU A 269 -2.79 0.76 -5.50
CA LEU A 269 -4.13 1.31 -5.21
C LEU A 269 -4.10 2.50 -4.26
N SER A 270 -3.10 2.60 -3.38
CA SER A 270 -3.04 3.68 -2.39
C SER A 270 -2.19 4.83 -2.88
N VAL A 271 -0.93 4.56 -3.24
CA VAL A 271 0.04 5.63 -3.54
C VAL A 271 -0.07 6.08 -4.99
N ASP A 272 -0.04 5.14 -5.93
CA ASP A 272 -0.06 5.50 -7.35
C ASP A 272 -1.42 6.11 -7.73
N PHE A 273 -2.52 5.46 -7.33
CA PHE A 273 -3.87 5.99 -7.60
C PHE A 273 -4.12 7.36 -6.95
N MET A 274 -3.79 7.56 -5.67
CA MET A 274 -4.01 8.86 -5.02
C MET A 274 -3.12 9.96 -5.60
N THR A 275 -1.88 9.64 -6.00
CA THR A 275 -1.02 10.61 -6.68
C THR A 275 -1.59 11.00 -8.05
N THR A 276 -2.07 10.04 -8.82
CA THR A 276 -2.74 10.30 -10.11
C THR A 276 -4.01 11.12 -9.94
N LEU A 277 -4.84 10.81 -8.94
CA LEU A 277 -6.03 11.61 -8.62
C LEU A 277 -5.66 13.04 -8.22
N PHE A 278 -4.63 13.21 -7.39
CA PHE A 278 -4.14 14.53 -7.00
C PHE A 278 -3.71 15.34 -8.23
N ILE A 279 -2.93 14.73 -9.11
CA ILE A 279 -2.49 15.32 -10.36
C ILE A 279 -3.68 15.72 -11.24
N ALA A 280 -4.68 14.85 -11.37
CA ALA A 280 -5.91 15.14 -12.11
C ALA A 280 -6.66 16.35 -11.52
N VAL A 281 -6.80 16.42 -10.20
CA VAL A 281 -7.42 17.56 -9.50
C VAL A 281 -6.62 18.84 -9.77
N CYS A 282 -5.31 18.82 -9.59
CA CYS A 282 -4.45 19.98 -9.87
C CYS A 282 -4.59 20.47 -11.32
N MET A 283 -4.58 19.55 -12.30
CA MET A 283 -4.80 19.88 -13.71
C MET A 283 -6.16 20.53 -13.93
N SER A 284 -7.23 19.98 -13.35
CA SER A 284 -8.59 20.53 -13.49
C SER A 284 -8.74 21.93 -12.89
N THR A 285 -8.03 22.22 -11.81
CA THR A 285 -8.10 23.53 -11.11
C THR A 285 -7.14 24.60 -11.64
N SER A 286 -6.09 24.21 -12.38
CA SER A 286 -4.99 25.13 -12.73
C SER A 286 -5.34 26.13 -13.82
N GLY A 287 -6.35 25.86 -14.66
CA GLY A 287 -6.77 26.73 -15.77
C GLY A 287 -5.69 27.02 -16.85
N SER A 288 -4.46 26.55 -16.67
CA SER A 288 -3.30 26.85 -17.50
C SER A 288 -2.81 25.58 -18.22
N LEU A 289 -2.80 25.64 -19.56
CA LEU A 289 -2.28 24.58 -20.43
C LEU A 289 -0.82 24.25 -20.13
N THR A 290 0.00 25.24 -19.77
CA THR A 290 1.44 25.06 -19.49
C THR A 290 1.68 24.17 -18.28
N MET A 291 0.94 24.37 -17.18
CA MET A 291 1.05 23.52 -15.98
C MET A 291 0.59 22.10 -16.26
N THR A 292 -0.46 21.94 -17.05
CA THR A 292 -0.98 20.62 -17.47
C THR A 292 0.06 19.85 -18.29
N ILE A 293 0.69 20.49 -19.27
CA ILE A 293 1.76 19.88 -20.09
C ILE A 293 2.97 19.48 -19.22
N LEU A 294 3.38 20.35 -18.28
CA LEU A 294 4.50 20.06 -17.39
C LEU A 294 4.23 18.86 -16.48
N ILE A 295 3.02 18.75 -15.93
CA ILE A 295 2.62 17.62 -15.08
C ILE A 295 2.59 16.33 -15.89
N ILE A 296 1.99 16.34 -17.09
CA ILE A 296 1.95 15.16 -17.97
C ILE A 296 3.37 14.73 -18.39
N ALA A 297 4.25 15.68 -18.73
CA ALA A 297 5.63 15.39 -19.10
C ALA A 297 6.40 14.78 -17.93
N ALA A 298 6.22 15.28 -16.71
CA ALA A 298 6.84 14.75 -15.50
C ALA A 298 6.35 13.31 -15.20
N ASP A 299 5.05 13.06 -15.26
CA ASP A 299 4.45 11.73 -15.05
C ASP A 299 4.92 10.72 -16.10
N PHE A 300 4.98 11.14 -17.37
CA PHE A 300 5.48 10.29 -18.45
C PHE A 300 6.95 9.96 -18.26
N MET A 301 7.77 10.96 -17.92
CA MET A 301 9.20 10.78 -17.69
C MET A 301 9.45 9.86 -16.49
N GLN A 302 8.69 10.03 -15.40
CA GLN A 302 8.77 9.14 -14.23
C GLN A 302 8.37 7.71 -14.60
N SER A 303 7.24 7.53 -15.28
CA SER A 303 6.76 6.20 -15.70
C SER A 303 7.73 5.52 -16.66
N TRP A 304 8.34 6.29 -17.56
CA TRP A 304 9.35 5.80 -18.49
C TRP A 304 10.63 5.33 -17.77
N LEU A 305 11.09 6.08 -16.77
CA LEU A 305 12.25 5.69 -15.95
C LEU A 305 11.96 4.42 -15.16
N GLU A 306 10.82 4.34 -14.48
CA GLU A 306 10.36 3.14 -13.76
C GLU A 306 10.29 1.92 -14.69
N PHE A 307 9.76 2.09 -15.92
CA PHE A 307 9.67 1.02 -16.91
C PHE A 307 11.04 0.57 -17.43
N ARG A 308 11.92 1.52 -17.76
CA ARG A 308 13.27 1.21 -18.28
C ARG A 308 14.09 0.46 -17.25
N GLU A 309 13.99 0.85 -15.99
CA GLU A 309 14.65 0.18 -14.87
C GLU A 309 14.10 -1.23 -14.65
N MET A 310 12.78 -1.40 -14.62
CA MET A 310 12.14 -2.71 -14.55
C MET A 310 12.58 -3.63 -15.68
N ARG A 311 12.69 -3.11 -16.92
CA ARG A 311 13.17 -3.87 -18.09
C ARG A 311 14.66 -4.21 -18.01
N SER A 312 15.47 -3.35 -17.42
CA SER A 312 16.89 -3.61 -17.16
C SER A 312 17.04 -4.75 -16.14
N ASN A 313 16.30 -4.64 -15.03
CA ASN A 313 16.31 -5.62 -13.96
C ASN A 313 15.78 -7.00 -14.41
N SER A 314 14.68 -7.03 -15.17
CA SER A 314 14.14 -8.27 -15.75
C SER A 314 15.15 -8.98 -16.65
N ARG A 315 15.90 -8.22 -17.48
CA ARG A 315 16.98 -8.78 -18.30
C ARG A 315 18.11 -9.35 -17.45
N ALA A 316 18.58 -8.64 -16.43
CA ALA A 316 19.60 -9.14 -15.51
C ALA A 316 19.16 -10.43 -14.80
N LEU A 317 17.91 -10.49 -14.35
CA LEU A 317 17.34 -11.66 -13.69
C LEU A 317 17.20 -12.85 -14.66
N MET A 318 16.80 -12.60 -15.92
CA MET A 318 16.78 -13.63 -16.97
C MET A 318 18.17 -14.19 -17.26
N HIS A 319 19.21 -13.34 -17.28
CA HIS A 319 20.60 -13.79 -17.43
C HIS A 319 21.00 -14.70 -16.26
N LEU A 320 20.73 -14.30 -15.01
CA LEU A 320 21.03 -15.12 -13.82
C LEU A 320 20.29 -16.47 -13.81
N VAL A 321 19.02 -16.47 -14.20
CA VAL A 321 18.22 -17.71 -14.31
C VAL A 321 18.79 -18.62 -15.41
N ASN A 322 19.16 -18.06 -16.55
CA ASN A 322 19.74 -18.82 -17.66
C ASN A 322 21.14 -19.36 -17.33
N ASP A 323 21.96 -18.59 -16.60
CA ASP A 323 23.27 -19.02 -16.11
C ASP A 323 23.14 -20.14 -15.06
N ARG A 324 22.12 -20.07 -14.19
CA ARG A 324 21.83 -21.15 -13.24
C ARG A 324 21.34 -22.40 -13.96
N ARG A 325 20.53 -22.24 -15.01
CA ARG A 325 19.99 -23.34 -15.83
C ARG A 325 21.04 -24.00 -16.71
N SER A 326 22.04 -23.26 -17.20
CA SER A 326 23.19 -23.79 -17.93
C SER A 326 24.26 -24.42 -17.02
N SER A 327 24.32 -24.00 -15.75
CA SER A 327 25.21 -24.55 -14.73
C SER A 327 24.70 -25.87 -14.12
N LYS A 328 23.38 -26.05 -13.97
CA LYS A 328 22.73 -27.30 -13.52
C LYS A 328 23.09 -28.57 -14.33
N PRO A 329 23.08 -28.58 -15.68
CA PRO A 329 23.46 -29.76 -16.47
C PRO A 329 24.96 -30.09 -16.33
N ARG A 330 25.83 -29.08 -16.09
CA ARG A 330 27.25 -29.33 -15.79
C ARG A 330 27.44 -30.01 -14.44
N GLN A 331 26.73 -29.58 -13.40
CA GLN A 331 26.82 -30.20 -12.07
C GLN A 331 26.30 -31.64 -12.06
N VAL A 332 25.18 -31.93 -12.72
CA VAL A 332 24.68 -33.31 -12.86
C VAL A 332 25.65 -34.18 -13.67
N SER A 333 26.28 -33.65 -14.73
CA SER A 333 27.29 -34.40 -15.50
C SER A 333 28.58 -34.68 -14.72
N LEU A 334 28.96 -33.79 -13.79
CA LEU A 334 30.11 -33.99 -12.89
C LEU A 334 29.79 -34.98 -11.77
N SER A 335 28.59 -34.91 -11.17
CA SER A 335 28.15 -35.87 -10.16
C SER A 335 28.01 -37.29 -10.70
N VAL A 336 27.54 -37.46 -11.95
CA VAL A 336 27.48 -38.79 -12.61
C VAL A 336 28.89 -39.32 -12.94
N LYS A 337 29.84 -38.45 -13.30
CA LYS A 337 31.25 -38.86 -13.53
C LYS A 337 32.02 -39.21 -12.25
N ILE A 338 31.63 -38.67 -11.10
CA ILE A 338 32.27 -38.97 -9.81
C ILE A 338 31.77 -40.29 -9.22
N TYR A 339 30.53 -40.71 -9.54
CA TYR A 339 29.97 -42.01 -9.10
C TYR A 339 30.27 -43.18 -10.04
N SER A 340 30.90 -42.96 -11.19
CA SER A 340 31.25 -44.01 -12.17
C SER A 340 32.74 -44.37 -12.17
N ARG A 341 33.43 -44.21 -11.03
CA ARG A 341 34.83 -44.64 -10.85
C ARG A 341 34.99 -45.53 -9.65
#